data_AF-A0A1U7TXC3-F1
#
_entry.id   AF-A0A1U7TXC3-F1
#
_cell.length_a   1.000
_cell.length_b   1.000
_cell.length_c   1.000
_cell.angle_alpha   90.00
_cell.angle_beta   90.00
_cell.angle_gamma   90.00
#
_symmetry.space_group_name_H-M   'P 1'
#
loop_
_entity.id
_entity.type
_entity.pdbx_description
1 polymer ?
#
loop_
_entity_poly.entity_id
_entity_poly.type
_entity_poly.pdbx_seq_one_letter_code
_entity_poly.pdbx_strand_id
1 'polypeptide(L)'
;MNLSIADLLYICTLPLWVDYFLHHDNWIHGPGSCKLFGFVLYTNIYISIAFLCCISVDRYLAVAHPLRFARLRRVKTAAAVSAVVWATELGANSAPLFHDELFRDRYNHTFCFEKFPMEGWVAWMNLYRVFVGFLFPWALMLLSYRGILRAVRASVSTERQEKARIKRLALSLIAIVLVCFAPYHVLLLCRSAVRLGRPWDCGFEERVFPAFHSALALTSLNCVADPVLYCLLNEGARGDVAKAVHHLLRFLASDKPQEMASASLTLETPLA
;
A
#
# COMPACT_ATOMS: atom_id res chain seq x y z
N MET A 1 -6.71 -8.30 -8.69
CA MET A 1 -5.73 -9.39 -8.81
C MET A 1 -4.32 -8.87 -8.69
N ASN A 2 -3.79 -8.07 -9.62
CA ASN A 2 -2.43 -7.52 -9.46
C ASN A 2 -2.21 -6.75 -8.16
N LEU A 3 -3.16 -5.88 -7.79
CA LEU A 3 -3.14 -5.13 -6.54
C LEU A 3 -3.05 -6.07 -5.31
N SER A 4 -3.95 -7.05 -5.25
CA SER A 4 -3.93 -8.10 -4.21
C SER A 4 -2.65 -8.94 -4.18
N ILE A 5 -2.01 -9.21 -5.33
CA ILE A 5 -0.71 -9.89 -5.37
C ILE A 5 0.37 -9.01 -4.74
N ALA A 6 0.41 -7.73 -5.09
CA ALA A 6 1.36 -6.78 -4.49
C ALA A 6 1.12 -6.61 -2.98
N ASP A 7 -0.14 -6.58 -2.54
CA ASP A 7 -0.50 -6.50 -1.13
C ASP A 7 -0.10 -7.75 -0.35
N LEU A 8 -0.33 -8.95 -0.90
CA LEU A 8 0.09 -10.20 -0.27
C LEU A 8 1.62 -10.27 -0.12
N LEU A 9 2.37 -9.89 -1.17
CA LEU A 9 3.83 -9.82 -1.10
C LEU A 9 4.31 -8.88 0.00
N TYR A 10 3.67 -7.73 0.15
CA TYR A 10 4.00 -6.78 1.21
C TYR A 10 3.59 -7.27 2.60
N ILE A 11 2.39 -7.85 2.75
CA ILE A 11 1.90 -8.43 4.00
C ILE A 11 2.87 -9.51 4.53
N CYS A 12 3.46 -10.32 3.64
CA CYS A 12 4.47 -11.30 4.02
C CYS A 12 5.71 -10.66 4.69
N THR A 13 6.01 -9.39 4.41
CA THR A 13 7.13 -8.66 5.04
C THR A 13 6.74 -7.97 6.35
N LEU A 14 5.44 -7.77 6.63
CA LEU A 14 4.96 -7.04 7.81
C LEU A 14 5.44 -7.60 9.16
N PRO A 15 5.51 -8.92 9.40
CA PRO A 15 6.00 -9.44 10.68
C PRO A 15 7.43 -8.96 11.00
N LEU A 16 8.29 -8.83 9.98
CA LEU A 16 9.65 -8.35 10.16
C LEU A 16 9.70 -6.84 10.39
N TRP A 17 8.79 -6.08 9.78
CA TRP A 17 8.61 -4.65 10.10
C TRP A 17 8.15 -4.46 11.55
N VAL A 18 7.22 -5.27 12.03
CA VAL A 18 6.79 -5.24 13.43
C VAL A 18 7.95 -5.54 14.36
N ASP A 19 8.74 -6.58 14.06
CA ASP A 19 9.93 -6.92 14.84
C ASP A 19 10.97 -5.78 14.86
N TYR A 20 11.20 -5.13 13.72
CA TYR A 20 12.06 -3.95 13.61
C TYR A 20 11.62 -2.80 14.52
N PHE A 21 10.34 -2.46 14.51
CA PHE A 21 9.80 -1.39 15.36
C PHE A 21 9.84 -1.78 16.85
N LEU A 22 9.63 -3.05 17.20
CA LEU A 22 9.75 -3.54 18.57
C LEU A 22 11.19 -3.49 19.09
N HIS A 23 12.18 -3.62 18.21
CA HIS A 23 13.60 -3.48 18.53
C HIS A 23 14.12 -2.02 18.43
N HIS A 24 13.24 -1.04 18.62
CA HIS A 24 13.60 0.40 18.62
C HIS A 24 14.32 0.83 17.33
N ASP A 25 13.76 0.45 16.19
CA ASP A 25 14.26 0.83 14.86
C ASP A 25 15.67 0.26 14.55
N ASN A 26 16.05 -0.85 15.18
CA ASN A 26 17.30 -1.56 14.94
C ASN A 26 17.10 -2.80 14.06
N TRP A 27 17.64 -2.77 12.84
CA TRP A 27 17.51 -3.86 11.88
C TRP A 27 18.51 -5.00 12.13
N ILE A 28 18.04 -6.10 12.72
CA ILE A 28 18.88 -7.27 13.07
C ILE A 28 18.90 -8.39 12.01
N HIS A 29 18.03 -8.31 11.00
CA HIS A 29 17.85 -9.39 10.00
C HIS A 29 18.91 -9.38 8.88
N GLY A 30 19.89 -8.50 8.97
CA GLY A 30 21.01 -8.38 8.03
C GLY A 30 20.76 -7.47 6.81
N PRO A 31 21.81 -7.15 6.03
CA PRO A 31 21.73 -6.19 4.93
C PRO A 31 20.83 -6.61 3.77
N GLY A 32 20.86 -7.89 3.39
CA GLY A 32 20.10 -8.38 2.23
C GLY A 32 18.59 -8.35 2.47
N SER A 33 18.15 -8.73 3.67
CA SER A 33 16.74 -8.68 4.06
C SER A 33 16.24 -7.24 4.14
N CYS A 34 17.07 -6.31 4.64
CA CYS A 34 16.80 -4.88 4.55
C CYS A 34 16.50 -4.54 3.10
N LYS A 35 17.50 -4.58 2.20
CA LYS A 35 17.38 -4.22 0.76
C LYS A 35 16.14 -4.82 0.07
N LEU A 36 15.84 -6.08 0.32
CA LEU A 36 14.67 -6.76 -0.23
C LEU A 36 13.35 -6.16 0.26
N PHE A 37 13.20 -5.88 1.55
CA PHE A 37 11.91 -5.47 2.10
C PHE A 37 11.54 -4.04 1.80
N GLY A 38 12.49 -3.12 1.72
CA GLY A 38 12.20 -1.76 1.24
C GLY A 38 11.92 -1.76 -0.25
N PHE A 39 12.60 -2.61 -1.03
CA PHE A 39 12.20 -2.84 -2.41
C PHE A 39 10.73 -3.28 -2.50
N VAL A 40 10.31 -4.28 -1.70
CA VAL A 40 8.92 -4.75 -1.66
C VAL A 40 7.95 -3.67 -1.18
N LEU A 41 8.30 -2.91 -0.14
CA LEU A 41 7.50 -1.80 0.40
C LEU A 41 7.26 -0.70 -0.64
N TYR A 42 8.33 -0.16 -1.24
CA TYR A 42 8.22 0.88 -2.26
C TYR A 42 7.47 0.37 -3.49
N THR A 43 7.80 -0.84 -3.94
CA THR A 43 7.10 -1.47 -5.05
C THR A 43 5.60 -1.59 -4.76
N ASN A 44 5.21 -2.04 -3.56
CA ASN A 44 3.79 -2.12 -3.17
C ASN A 44 3.11 -0.75 -3.18
N ILE A 45 3.73 0.29 -2.61
CA ILE A 45 3.17 1.65 -2.58
C ILE A 45 2.87 2.14 -4.00
N TYR A 46 3.85 2.09 -4.89
CA TYR A 46 3.69 2.67 -6.23
C TYR A 46 2.88 1.79 -7.17
N ILE A 47 2.99 0.47 -7.09
CA ILE A 47 2.09 -0.45 -7.80
C ILE A 47 0.64 -0.20 -7.38
N SER A 48 0.41 0.04 -6.09
CA SER A 48 -0.92 0.31 -5.59
C SER A 48 -1.50 1.58 -6.16
N ILE A 49 -0.74 2.67 -6.10
CA ILE A 49 -1.14 3.96 -6.70
C ILE A 49 -1.41 3.81 -8.21
N ALA A 50 -0.53 3.13 -8.94
CA ALA A 50 -0.66 2.92 -10.37
C ALA A 50 -1.92 2.12 -10.73
N PHE A 51 -2.19 0.99 -10.05
CA PHE A 51 -3.39 0.20 -10.30
C PHE A 51 -4.68 0.90 -9.87
N LEU A 52 -4.68 1.65 -8.76
CA LEU A 52 -5.83 2.48 -8.37
C LEU A 52 -6.12 3.55 -9.45
N CYS A 53 -5.08 4.12 -10.05
CA CYS A 53 -5.22 5.00 -11.20
C CYS A 53 -5.79 4.27 -12.43
N CYS A 54 -5.27 3.09 -12.78
CA CYS A 54 -5.81 2.27 -13.86
C CYS A 54 -7.29 1.92 -13.64
N ILE A 55 -7.68 1.55 -12.41
CA ILE A 55 -9.08 1.26 -12.04
C ILE A 55 -9.94 2.51 -12.25
N SER A 56 -9.45 3.69 -11.82
CA SER A 56 -10.17 4.95 -11.98
C SER A 56 -10.41 5.31 -13.45
N VAL A 57 -9.38 5.13 -14.30
CA VAL A 57 -9.46 5.38 -15.74
C VAL A 57 -10.36 4.35 -16.44
N ASP A 58 -10.24 3.06 -16.08
CA ASP A 58 -11.11 1.99 -16.60
C ASP A 58 -12.58 2.32 -16.35
N ARG A 59 -12.91 2.74 -15.12
CA ARG A 59 -14.28 3.16 -14.76
C ARG A 59 -14.73 4.40 -15.51
N TYR A 60 -13.84 5.36 -15.73
CA TYR A 60 -14.16 6.52 -16.55
C TYR A 60 -14.49 6.12 -18.00
N LEU A 61 -13.67 5.29 -18.63
CA LEU A 61 -13.92 4.82 -19.98
C LEU A 61 -15.23 4.02 -20.09
N ALA A 62 -15.53 3.18 -19.10
CA ALA A 62 -16.77 2.41 -19.05
C ALA A 62 -18.03 3.30 -19.04
N VAL A 63 -18.00 4.38 -18.28
CA VAL A 63 -19.16 5.25 -18.06
C VAL A 63 -19.27 6.34 -19.13
N ALA A 64 -18.17 6.97 -19.50
CA ALA A 64 -18.18 8.11 -20.43
C ALA A 64 -18.06 7.68 -21.91
N HIS A 65 -17.48 6.52 -22.19
CA HIS A 65 -17.17 6.07 -23.56
C HIS A 65 -17.49 4.57 -23.80
N PRO A 66 -18.73 4.11 -23.57
CA PRO A 66 -19.08 2.68 -23.55
C PRO A 66 -18.75 1.94 -24.86
N LEU A 67 -18.92 2.57 -26.03
CA LEU A 67 -18.61 1.97 -27.33
C LEU A 67 -17.10 1.75 -27.54
N ARG A 68 -16.25 2.68 -27.09
CA ARG A 68 -14.79 2.54 -27.14
C ARG A 68 -14.31 1.54 -26.08
N PHE A 69 -14.93 1.57 -24.91
CA PHE A 69 -14.64 0.66 -23.81
C PHE A 69 -14.87 -0.80 -24.18
N ALA A 70 -15.95 -1.11 -24.90
CA ALA A 70 -16.24 -2.47 -25.37
C ALA A 70 -15.10 -3.08 -26.21
N ARG A 71 -14.36 -2.25 -26.96
CA ARG A 71 -13.19 -2.69 -27.74
C ARG A 71 -11.94 -2.83 -26.87
N LEU A 72 -11.78 -1.98 -25.85
CA LEU A 72 -10.60 -1.91 -24.98
C LEU A 72 -10.61 -2.93 -23.83
N ARG A 73 -11.78 -3.36 -23.34
CA ARG A 73 -11.96 -4.26 -22.18
C ARG A 73 -11.54 -5.72 -22.43
N ARG A 74 -10.65 -5.99 -23.39
CA ARG A 74 -10.12 -7.33 -23.61
C ARG A 74 -9.13 -7.67 -22.49
N VAL A 75 -9.19 -8.92 -22.01
CA VAL A 75 -8.24 -9.43 -21.01
C VAL A 75 -6.79 -9.22 -21.45
N LYS A 76 -6.51 -9.34 -22.75
CA LYS A 76 -5.19 -9.06 -23.33
C LYS A 76 -4.72 -7.62 -23.08
N THR A 77 -5.60 -6.63 -23.22
CA THR A 77 -5.27 -5.22 -22.95
C THR A 77 -4.96 -5.01 -21.46
N ALA A 78 -5.81 -5.56 -20.58
CA ALA A 78 -5.60 -5.47 -19.14
C ALA A 78 -4.29 -6.14 -18.70
N ALA A 79 -3.97 -7.32 -19.28
CA ALA A 79 -2.72 -8.02 -19.04
C ALA A 79 -1.50 -7.22 -19.51
N ALA A 80 -1.56 -6.63 -20.71
CA ALA A 80 -0.49 -5.78 -21.24
C ALA A 80 -0.25 -4.55 -20.37
N VAL A 81 -1.32 -3.81 -20.00
CA VAL A 81 -1.22 -2.66 -19.10
C VAL A 81 -0.64 -3.07 -17.75
N SER A 82 -1.09 -4.20 -17.19
CA SER A 82 -0.58 -4.71 -15.91
C SER A 82 0.90 -5.04 -16.00
N ALA A 83 1.36 -5.69 -17.07
CA ALA A 83 2.77 -6.02 -17.27
C ALA A 83 3.63 -4.76 -17.38
N VAL A 84 3.14 -3.72 -18.07
CA VAL A 84 3.83 -2.42 -18.16
C VAL A 84 3.94 -1.75 -16.79
N VAL A 85 2.86 -1.75 -16.00
CA VAL A 85 2.88 -1.21 -14.62
C VAL A 85 3.91 -1.96 -13.78
N TRP A 86 3.86 -3.30 -13.75
CA TRP A 86 4.83 -4.10 -13.01
C TRP A 86 6.27 -3.80 -13.44
N ALA A 87 6.57 -3.83 -14.74
CA ALA A 87 7.92 -3.58 -15.24
C ALA A 87 8.41 -2.18 -14.88
N THR A 88 7.55 -1.16 -15.00
CA THR A 88 7.89 0.23 -14.68
C THR A 88 8.17 0.39 -13.19
N GLU A 89 7.29 -0.13 -12.33
CA GLU A 89 7.43 0.05 -10.88
C GLU A 89 8.55 -0.80 -10.28
N LEU A 90 8.77 -2.02 -10.77
CA LEU A 90 9.92 -2.82 -10.37
C LEU A 90 11.23 -2.14 -10.77
N GLY A 91 11.29 -1.57 -11.98
CA GLY A 91 12.46 -0.81 -12.43
C GLY A 91 12.69 0.45 -11.60
N ALA A 92 11.67 1.30 -11.48
CA ALA A 92 11.76 2.59 -10.79
C ALA A 92 12.07 2.45 -9.29
N ASN A 93 11.61 1.37 -8.66
CA ASN A 93 11.81 1.15 -7.23
C ASN A 93 12.96 0.21 -6.90
N SER A 94 13.79 -0.18 -7.88
CA SER A 94 14.92 -1.10 -7.70
C SER A 94 16.14 -0.49 -7.00
N ALA A 95 16.21 0.84 -6.87
CA ALA A 95 17.33 1.54 -6.23
C ALA A 95 17.79 0.93 -4.89
N PRO A 96 16.88 0.52 -3.97
CA PRO A 96 17.30 -0.04 -2.69
C PRO A 96 17.97 -1.42 -2.77
N LEU A 97 17.91 -2.10 -3.93
CA LEU A 97 18.65 -3.35 -4.18
C LEU A 97 20.12 -3.11 -4.53
N PHE A 98 20.46 -1.95 -5.08
CA PHE A 98 21.78 -1.66 -5.62
C PHE A 98 22.61 -0.71 -4.75
N HIS A 99 21.97 0.06 -3.88
CA HIS A 99 22.64 0.96 -2.94
C HIS A 99 22.76 0.33 -1.55
N ASP A 100 23.72 0.81 -0.75
CA ASP A 100 23.84 0.39 0.64
C ASP A 100 22.86 1.17 1.50
N GLU A 101 21.82 0.46 1.91
CA GLU A 101 20.65 0.97 2.64
C GLU A 101 20.75 0.76 4.16
N LEU A 102 21.88 0.21 4.63
CA LEU A 102 22.17 0.12 6.06
C LEU A 102 22.93 1.36 6.50
N PHE A 103 22.36 2.08 7.46
CA PHE A 103 23.04 3.16 8.15
C PHE A 103 23.22 2.79 9.62
N ARG A 104 24.45 2.88 10.13
CA ARG A 104 24.73 2.75 11.57
C ARG A 104 24.79 4.13 12.21
N ASP A 105 23.94 4.36 13.20
CA ASP A 105 23.99 5.59 13.99
C ASP A 105 25.12 5.58 15.04
N ARG A 106 25.19 6.65 15.83
CA ARG A 106 26.17 6.81 16.93
C ARG A 106 26.01 5.75 18.04
N TYR A 107 24.86 5.09 18.11
CA TYR A 107 24.51 4.08 19.12
C TYR A 107 24.58 2.64 18.57
N ASN A 108 25.17 2.45 17.37
CA ASN A 108 25.23 1.17 16.64
C ASN A 108 23.86 0.60 16.20
N HIS A 109 22.80 1.41 16.20
CA HIS A 109 21.53 1.01 15.58
C HIS A 109 21.66 1.00 14.08
N THR A 110 21.22 -0.09 13.47
CA THR A 110 21.27 -0.26 12.01
C THR A 110 19.91 0.12 11.45
N PHE A 111 19.78 1.35 10.95
CA PHE A 111 18.61 1.81 10.22
C PHE A 111 18.58 1.17 8.83
N CYS A 112 17.38 0.81 8.40
CA CYS A 112 17.13 0.17 7.12
C CYS A 112 16.36 1.16 6.22
N PHE A 113 16.94 1.53 5.06
CA PHE A 113 16.42 2.48 4.06
C PHE A 113 16.37 3.95 4.40
N GLU A 114 16.66 4.32 5.64
CA GLU A 114 16.74 5.72 6.05
C GLU A 114 18.18 6.09 6.32
N LYS A 115 18.91 6.32 5.22
CA LYS A 115 20.27 6.85 5.33
C LYS A 115 20.22 8.29 5.82
N PHE A 116 20.84 8.53 6.97
CA PHE A 116 21.00 9.87 7.54
C PHE A 116 22.47 10.30 7.52
N PRO A 117 22.82 11.49 7.04
CA PRO A 117 21.98 12.44 6.31
C PRO A 117 21.59 11.91 4.93
N MET A 118 20.38 12.26 4.46
CA MET A 118 19.88 11.90 3.12
C MET A 118 20.86 12.35 2.04
N GLU A 119 21.15 11.52 1.05
CA GLU A 119 22.03 11.90 -0.06
C GLU A 119 21.28 12.73 -1.11
N GLY A 120 21.99 13.58 -1.86
CA GLY A 120 21.36 14.49 -2.83
C GLY A 120 20.60 13.75 -3.94
N TRP A 121 21.12 12.62 -4.43
CA TRP A 121 20.42 11.80 -5.43
C TRP A 121 19.15 11.14 -4.86
N VAL A 122 19.14 10.78 -3.57
CA VAL A 122 17.97 10.25 -2.87
C VAL A 122 16.88 11.32 -2.80
N ALA A 123 17.25 12.57 -2.51
CA ALA A 123 16.31 13.69 -2.52
C ALA A 123 15.68 13.90 -3.91
N TRP A 124 16.46 13.82 -4.99
CA TRP A 124 15.93 13.90 -6.35
C TRP A 124 15.03 12.71 -6.72
N MET A 125 15.41 11.49 -6.32
CA MET A 125 14.58 10.29 -6.49
C MET A 125 13.25 10.44 -5.73
N ASN A 126 13.27 10.99 -4.52
CA ASN A 126 12.09 11.27 -3.72
C ASN A 126 11.18 12.31 -4.39
N LEU A 127 11.73 13.35 -5.02
CA LEU A 127 10.93 14.29 -5.81
C LEU A 127 10.29 13.60 -7.01
N TYR A 128 11.04 12.77 -7.75
CA TYR A 128 10.48 11.96 -8.84
C TYR A 128 9.30 11.10 -8.34
N ARG A 129 9.48 10.40 -7.22
CA ARG A 129 8.46 9.60 -6.55
C ARG A 129 7.21 10.41 -6.17
N VAL A 130 7.37 11.62 -5.65
CA VAL A 130 6.24 12.50 -5.30
C VAL A 130 5.51 12.98 -6.56
N PHE A 131 6.23 13.53 -7.53
CA PHE A 131 5.59 14.18 -8.68
C PHE A 131 5.06 13.17 -9.70
N VAL A 132 5.87 12.18 -10.07
CA VAL A 132 5.54 11.18 -11.08
C VAL A 132 4.84 9.98 -10.45
N GLY A 133 5.33 9.49 -9.31
CA GLY A 133 4.78 8.31 -8.65
C GLY A 133 3.46 8.54 -7.90
N PHE A 134 3.16 9.78 -7.48
CA PHE A 134 1.98 10.07 -6.67
C PHE A 134 1.07 11.17 -7.23
N LEU A 135 1.58 12.38 -7.46
CA LEU A 135 0.76 13.52 -7.88
C LEU A 135 0.17 13.32 -9.28
N PHE A 136 0.95 12.79 -10.22
CA PHE A 136 0.47 12.50 -11.56
C PHE A 136 -0.67 11.44 -11.59
N PRO A 137 -0.52 10.25 -10.97
CA PRO A 137 -1.62 9.29 -10.85
C PRO A 137 -2.82 9.88 -10.13
N TRP A 138 -2.61 10.65 -9.06
CA TRP A 138 -3.70 11.29 -8.32
C TRP A 138 -4.47 12.30 -9.16
N ALA A 139 -3.78 13.13 -9.95
CA ALA A 139 -4.42 14.05 -10.89
C ALA A 139 -5.26 13.29 -11.93
N LEU A 140 -4.73 12.20 -12.50
CA LEU A 140 -5.48 11.36 -13.45
C LEU A 140 -6.73 10.74 -12.81
N MET A 141 -6.64 10.27 -11.56
CA MET A 141 -7.78 9.78 -10.81
C MET A 141 -8.85 10.86 -10.64
N LEU A 142 -8.48 12.06 -10.20
CA LEU A 142 -9.41 13.19 -10.03
C LEU A 142 -10.08 13.59 -11.36
N LEU A 143 -9.33 13.64 -12.46
CA LEU A 143 -9.86 13.94 -13.78
C LEU A 143 -10.84 12.85 -14.24
N SER A 144 -10.50 11.58 -14.02
CA SER A 144 -11.37 10.44 -14.30
C SER A 144 -12.69 10.54 -13.52
N TYR A 145 -12.65 10.85 -12.22
CA TYR A 145 -13.86 11.04 -11.42
C TYR A 145 -14.70 12.23 -11.86
N ARG A 146 -14.07 13.37 -12.19
CA ARG A 146 -14.79 14.51 -12.76
C ARG A 146 -15.48 14.12 -14.06
N GLY A 147 -14.81 13.38 -14.93
CA GLY A 147 -15.37 12.85 -16.17
C GLY A 147 -16.56 11.91 -15.91
N ILE A 148 -16.42 10.97 -14.99
CA ILE A 148 -17.50 10.05 -14.57
C ILE A 148 -18.72 10.84 -14.07
N LEU A 149 -18.52 11.81 -13.17
CA LEU A 149 -19.61 12.60 -12.62
C LEU A 149 -20.34 13.42 -13.69
N ARG A 150 -19.62 13.95 -14.69
CA ARG A 150 -20.22 14.66 -15.83
C ARG A 150 -21.04 13.70 -16.69
N ALA A 151 -20.47 12.55 -17.07
CA ALA A 151 -21.17 11.55 -17.88
C ALA A 151 -22.45 11.04 -17.19
N VAL A 152 -22.38 10.77 -15.88
CA VAL A 152 -23.53 10.34 -15.07
C VAL A 152 -24.61 11.41 -14.90
N ARG A 153 -24.23 12.70 -14.89
CA ARG A 153 -25.20 13.81 -14.86
C ARG A 153 -25.90 13.98 -16.20
N ALA A 154 -25.19 13.77 -17.29
CA ALA A 154 -25.74 13.86 -18.64
C ALA A 154 -26.64 12.66 -19.01
N SER A 155 -26.45 11.51 -18.37
CA SER A 155 -27.27 10.32 -18.63
C SER A 155 -28.61 10.36 -17.88
N VAL A 156 -29.70 10.37 -18.66
CA VAL A 156 -31.08 10.23 -18.14
C VAL A 156 -31.38 8.78 -17.75
N SER A 157 -30.74 7.81 -18.41
CA SER A 157 -31.00 6.36 -18.27
C SER A 157 -30.22 5.67 -17.15
N THR A 158 -29.25 6.31 -16.50
CA THR A 158 -28.47 5.64 -15.43
C THR A 158 -29.28 5.60 -14.15
N GLU A 159 -29.48 4.40 -13.60
CA GLU A 159 -30.28 4.20 -12.39
C GLU A 159 -29.65 4.87 -11.17
N ARG A 160 -30.50 5.33 -10.24
CA ARG A 160 -30.07 6.02 -9.01
C ARG A 160 -29.10 5.17 -8.18
N GLN A 161 -29.27 3.85 -8.19
CA GLN A 161 -28.39 2.91 -7.49
C GLN A 161 -26.99 2.86 -8.10
N GLU A 162 -26.88 2.83 -9.42
CA GLU A 162 -25.60 2.86 -10.14
C GLU A 162 -24.87 4.20 -9.91
N LYS A 163 -25.59 5.33 -9.96
CA LYS A 163 -25.02 6.65 -9.62
C LYS A 163 -24.45 6.68 -8.19
N ALA A 164 -25.16 6.09 -7.23
CA ALA A 164 -24.70 6.01 -5.84
C ALA A 164 -23.48 5.11 -5.68
N ARG A 165 -23.43 3.96 -6.37
CA ARG A 165 -22.30 3.05 -6.36
C ARG A 165 -21.04 3.69 -6.92
N ILE A 166 -21.15 4.37 -8.06
CA ILE A 166 -20.06 5.13 -8.68
C ILE A 166 -19.52 6.21 -7.72
N LYS A 167 -20.40 6.96 -7.07
CA LYS A 167 -20.00 7.97 -6.07
C LYS A 167 -19.29 7.35 -4.88
N ARG A 168 -19.81 6.24 -4.34
CA ARG A 168 -19.16 5.52 -3.22
C ARG A 168 -17.76 5.05 -3.61
N LEU A 169 -17.60 4.45 -4.79
CA LEU A 169 -16.29 4.04 -5.30
C LEU A 169 -15.31 5.21 -5.40
N ALA A 170 -15.74 6.33 -5.98
CA ALA A 170 -14.92 7.53 -6.08
C ALA A 170 -14.50 8.08 -4.70
N LEU A 171 -15.44 8.16 -3.76
CA LEU A 171 -15.16 8.61 -2.39
C LEU A 171 -14.21 7.65 -1.66
N SER A 172 -14.40 6.34 -1.79
CA SER A 172 -13.50 5.34 -1.22
C SER A 172 -12.09 5.48 -1.76
N LEU A 173 -11.93 5.63 -3.08
CA LEU A 173 -10.61 5.77 -3.71
C LEU A 173 -9.91 7.08 -3.33
N ILE A 174 -10.66 8.18 -3.22
CA ILE A 174 -10.12 9.46 -2.69
C ILE A 174 -9.70 9.29 -1.22
N ALA A 175 -10.52 8.63 -0.39
CA ALA A 175 -10.20 8.40 1.01
C ALA A 175 -8.94 7.56 1.18
N ILE A 176 -8.75 6.50 0.39
CA ILE A 176 -7.53 5.68 0.39
C ILE A 176 -6.32 6.55 0.11
N VAL A 177 -6.36 7.39 -0.93
CA VAL A 177 -5.25 8.28 -1.25
C VAL A 177 -4.95 9.26 -0.12
N LEU A 178 -5.98 9.90 0.43
CA LEU A 178 -5.80 10.91 1.47
C LEU A 178 -5.31 10.34 2.80
N VAL A 179 -5.74 9.13 3.16
CA VAL A 179 -5.41 8.51 4.45
C VAL A 179 -4.14 7.68 4.36
N CYS A 180 -3.98 6.87 3.32
CA CYS A 180 -2.90 5.88 3.22
C CYS A 180 -1.64 6.47 2.57
N PHE A 181 -1.79 7.29 1.52
CA PHE A 181 -0.65 7.69 0.69
C PHE A 181 -0.22 9.16 0.86
N ALA A 182 -1.17 10.07 1.01
CA ALA A 182 -0.88 11.51 1.08
C ALA A 182 0.00 11.91 2.27
N PRO A 183 -0.19 11.39 3.51
CA PRO A 183 0.64 11.77 4.65
C PRO A 183 2.12 11.47 4.38
N TYR A 184 2.39 10.28 3.85
CA TYR A 184 3.74 9.84 3.51
C TYR A 184 4.38 10.75 2.44
N HIS A 185 3.67 10.99 1.33
CA HIS A 185 4.22 11.79 0.22
C HIS A 185 4.39 13.28 0.58
N VAL A 186 3.55 13.84 1.44
CA VAL A 186 3.71 15.21 1.95
C VAL A 186 4.98 15.33 2.79
N LEU A 187 5.20 14.38 3.70
CA LEU A 187 6.41 14.38 4.53
C LEU A 187 7.66 14.08 3.70
N LEU A 188 7.57 13.17 2.72
CA LEU A 188 8.65 12.87 1.78
C LEU A 188 9.08 14.11 0.97
N LEU A 189 8.10 14.88 0.48
CA LEU A 189 8.35 16.14 -0.20
C LEU A 189 9.00 17.16 0.73
N CYS A 190 8.49 17.30 1.95
CA CYS A 190 8.99 18.24 2.94
C CYS A 190 10.46 17.95 3.30
N ARG A 191 10.79 16.71 3.64
CA ARG A 191 12.16 16.24 3.92
C ARG A 191 13.10 16.50 2.75
N SER A 192 12.66 16.16 1.53
CA SER A 192 13.48 16.32 0.33
C SER A 192 13.71 17.78 -0.05
N ALA A 193 12.70 18.64 0.10
CA ALA A 193 12.81 20.08 -0.15
C ALA A 193 13.74 20.77 0.87
N VAL A 194 13.59 20.44 2.17
CA VAL A 194 14.47 20.96 3.21
C VAL A 194 15.90 20.47 2.98
N ARG A 195 16.10 19.20 2.63
CA ARG A 195 17.44 18.65 2.34
C ARG A 195 18.15 19.35 1.17
N LEU A 196 17.42 19.74 0.12
CA LEU A 196 17.96 20.45 -1.03
C LEU A 196 18.23 21.93 -0.74
N GLY A 197 17.39 22.59 0.08
CA GLY A 197 17.55 24.00 0.43
C GLY A 197 18.48 24.27 1.62
N ARG A 198 18.53 23.33 2.59
CA ARG A 198 19.25 23.42 3.86
C ARG A 198 19.89 22.06 4.20
N PRO A 199 21.00 21.70 3.52
CA PRO A 199 21.63 20.38 3.63
C PRO A 199 22.09 19.97 5.04
N TRP A 200 22.22 20.91 5.98
CA TRP A 200 22.77 20.69 7.32
C TRP A 200 21.74 20.85 8.46
N ASP A 201 20.45 20.92 8.16
CA ASP A 201 19.38 21.10 9.16
C ASP A 201 18.99 19.76 9.82
N CYS A 202 19.89 19.21 10.62
CA CYS A 202 19.67 17.93 11.30
C CYS A 202 18.51 17.97 12.30
N GLY A 203 18.24 19.12 12.93
CA GLY A 203 17.17 19.28 13.91
C GLY A 203 15.77 19.25 13.30
N PHE A 204 15.61 19.61 12.03
CA PHE A 204 14.34 19.39 11.31
C PHE A 204 14.04 17.91 11.10
N GLU A 205 15.03 17.15 10.65
CA GLU A 205 14.87 15.71 10.36
C GLU A 205 14.53 14.90 11.63
N GLU A 206 15.19 15.15 12.76
CA GLU A 206 14.86 14.49 14.04
C GLU A 206 13.41 14.75 14.48
N ARG A 207 12.89 15.96 14.28
CA ARG A 207 11.50 16.31 14.64
C ARG A 207 10.47 15.67 13.73
N VAL A 208 10.79 15.49 12.45
CA VAL A 208 9.87 14.94 11.44
C VAL A 208 9.89 13.43 11.39
N PHE A 209 10.96 12.80 11.87
CA PHE A 209 11.18 11.36 11.83
C PHE A 209 10.00 10.52 12.38
N PRO A 210 9.46 10.78 13.59
CA PRO A 210 8.35 9.97 14.11
C PRO A 210 7.06 10.09 13.28
N ALA A 211 6.80 11.30 12.77
CA ALA A 211 5.65 11.55 11.90
C ALA A 211 5.82 10.84 10.55
N PHE A 212 7.04 10.79 10.02
CA PHE A 212 7.34 10.10 8.76
C PHE A 212 7.16 8.59 8.88
N HIS A 213 7.65 7.96 9.95
CA HIS A 213 7.40 6.54 10.23
C HIS A 213 5.93 6.22 10.40
N SER A 214 5.21 7.05 11.16
CA SER A 214 3.76 6.90 11.32
C SER A 214 3.05 6.97 9.98
N ALA A 215 3.44 7.94 9.13
CA ALA A 215 2.87 8.10 7.80
C ALA A 215 3.25 6.95 6.84
N LEU A 216 4.45 6.39 6.98
CA LEU A 216 4.87 5.22 6.23
C LEU A 216 4.02 4.00 6.62
N ALA A 217 3.75 3.79 7.91
CA ALA A 217 2.86 2.74 8.39
C ALA A 217 1.40 2.90 7.91
N LEU A 218 0.93 4.14 7.72
CA LEU A 218 -0.40 4.37 7.12
C LEU A 218 -0.50 3.84 5.69
N THR A 219 0.61 3.75 4.94
CA THR A 219 0.60 3.19 3.58
C THR A 219 0.17 1.72 3.58
N SER A 220 0.46 0.98 4.66
CA SER A 220 0.07 -0.42 4.84
C SER A 220 -1.44 -0.64 4.92
N LEU A 221 -2.20 0.39 5.31
CA LEU A 221 -3.67 0.32 5.35
C LEU A 221 -4.29 0.17 3.96
N ASN A 222 -3.55 0.49 2.89
CA ASN A 222 -4.00 0.25 1.52
C ASN A 222 -4.36 -1.22 1.29
N CYS A 223 -3.59 -2.15 1.88
CA CYS A 223 -3.83 -3.60 1.71
C CYS A 223 -5.19 -4.05 2.27
N VAL A 224 -5.76 -3.31 3.23
CA VAL A 224 -7.09 -3.58 3.79
C VAL A 224 -8.19 -2.93 2.94
N ALA A 225 -7.85 -1.89 2.19
CA ALA A 225 -8.81 -1.18 1.35
C ALA A 225 -9.19 -1.96 0.08
N ASP A 226 -8.32 -2.86 -0.37
CA ASP A 226 -8.51 -3.71 -1.54
C ASP A 226 -9.76 -4.62 -1.48
N PRO A 227 -9.96 -5.42 -0.43
CA PRO A 227 -11.20 -6.18 -0.24
C PRO A 227 -12.46 -5.31 -0.21
N VAL A 228 -12.37 -4.10 0.37
CA VAL A 228 -13.48 -3.15 0.42
C VAL A 228 -13.83 -2.66 -0.97
N LEU A 229 -12.83 -2.28 -1.78
CA LEU A 229 -13.02 -1.93 -3.17
C LEU A 229 -13.62 -3.09 -3.97
N TYR A 230 -13.13 -4.32 -3.77
CA TYR A 230 -13.67 -5.50 -4.46
C TYR A 230 -15.15 -5.74 -4.15
N CYS A 231 -15.55 -5.60 -2.88
CA CYS A 231 -16.93 -5.70 -2.44
C CYS A 231 -17.84 -4.58 -2.99
N LEU A 232 -17.29 -3.40 -3.26
CA LEU A 232 -18.02 -2.28 -3.87
C LEU A 232 -18.09 -2.42 -5.40
N LEU A 233 -17.09 -3.06 -6.02
CA LEU A 233 -16.98 -3.28 -7.46
C LEU A 233 -17.75 -4.52 -7.94
N ASN A 234 -18.10 -5.46 -7.06
CA ASN A 234 -18.81 -6.69 -7.43
C ASN A 234 -19.86 -7.06 -6.38
N GLU A 235 -21.14 -7.08 -6.75
CA GLU A 235 -22.25 -7.29 -5.81
C GLU A 235 -22.30 -8.74 -5.28
N GLY A 236 -21.91 -9.72 -6.10
CA GLY A 236 -21.78 -11.13 -5.69
C GLY A 236 -20.57 -11.38 -4.77
N ALA A 237 -19.51 -10.57 -4.89
CA ALA A 237 -18.29 -10.75 -4.11
C ALA A 237 -18.47 -10.51 -2.61
N ARG A 238 -19.47 -9.72 -2.20
CA ARG A 238 -19.78 -9.52 -0.78
C ARG A 238 -20.11 -10.82 -0.06
N GLY A 239 -20.87 -11.70 -0.72
CA GLY A 239 -21.23 -13.01 -0.17
C GLY A 239 -20.02 -13.94 -0.06
N ASP A 240 -19.15 -13.92 -1.06
CA ASP A 240 -17.96 -14.78 -1.10
C ASP A 240 -16.91 -14.33 -0.08
N VAL A 241 -16.68 -13.01 0.05
CA VAL A 241 -15.77 -12.45 1.06
C VAL A 241 -16.31 -12.71 2.47
N ALA A 242 -17.61 -12.53 2.71
CA ALA A 242 -18.20 -12.82 4.02
C ALA A 242 -18.05 -14.30 4.39
N LYS A 243 -18.24 -15.22 3.44
CA LYS A 243 -18.00 -16.66 3.65
C LYS A 243 -16.53 -16.94 3.93
N ALA A 244 -15.62 -16.37 3.15
CA ALA A 244 -14.18 -16.57 3.34
C ALA A 244 -13.70 -16.05 4.71
N VAL A 245 -14.12 -14.85 5.11
CA VAL A 245 -13.83 -14.27 6.43
C VAL A 245 -14.42 -15.14 7.55
N HIS A 246 -15.66 -15.61 7.40
CA HIS A 246 -16.29 -16.50 8.37
C HIS A 246 -15.54 -17.83 8.53
N HIS A 247 -15.07 -18.42 7.43
CA HIS A 247 -14.22 -19.61 7.46
C HIS A 247 -12.87 -19.34 8.11
N LEU A 248 -12.23 -18.21 7.81
CA LEU A 248 -10.96 -17.82 8.40
C LEU A 248 -11.09 -17.57 9.91
N LEU A 249 -12.13 -16.85 10.34
CA LEU A 249 -12.42 -16.60 11.75
C LEU A 249 -12.73 -17.90 12.49
N ARG A 250 -13.44 -18.85 11.86
CA ARG A 250 -13.64 -20.19 12.44
C ARG A 250 -12.34 -20.97 12.57
N PHE A 251 -11.47 -20.92 11.56
CA PHE A 251 -10.17 -21.56 11.61
C PHE A 251 -9.29 -20.98 12.73
N LEU A 252 -9.18 -19.65 12.80
CA LEU A 252 -8.44 -18.94 13.85
C LEU A 252 -9.05 -19.13 15.25
N ALA A 253 -10.38 -19.28 15.35
CA ALA A 253 -11.05 -19.60 16.60
C ALA A 253 -10.86 -21.07 17.02
N SER A 254 -10.63 -21.96 16.05
CA SER A 254 -10.37 -23.39 16.29
C SER A 254 -8.93 -23.65 16.74
N ASP A 255 -8.00 -22.73 16.49
CA ASP A 255 -6.59 -22.80 16.91
C ASP A 255 -6.33 -22.24 18.33
N LYS A 256 -7.36 -22.04 19.16
CA LYS A 256 -7.14 -21.84 20.61
C LYS A 256 -6.70 -23.19 21.23
N PRO A 257 -5.50 -23.29 21.84
CA PRO A 257 -5.07 -24.54 22.47
C PRO A 257 -5.92 -24.84 23.70
N GLN A 258 -6.58 -25.99 23.67
CA GLN A 258 -7.19 -26.62 24.84
C GLN A 258 -6.09 -27.37 25.61
N GLU A 259 -5.08 -26.64 26.10
CA GLU A 259 -3.96 -27.17 26.89
C GLU A 259 -3.87 -26.44 28.24
N MET A 260 -4.87 -26.61 29.10
CA MET A 260 -4.75 -26.26 30.54
C MET A 260 -5.87 -26.84 31.41
N ALA A 261 -6.32 -28.08 31.18
CA ALA A 261 -7.34 -28.72 32.05
C ALA A 261 -7.09 -30.21 32.38
N SER A 262 -5.94 -30.78 32.01
CA SER A 262 -5.62 -32.20 32.27
C SER A 262 -4.36 -32.43 33.11
N ALA A 263 -3.83 -31.39 33.77
CA ALA A 263 -2.64 -31.49 34.65
C ALA A 263 -2.96 -31.47 36.16
N SER A 264 -4.22 -31.62 36.55
CA SER A 264 -4.60 -31.61 37.98
C SER A 264 -5.67 -32.64 38.26
N LEU A 265 -5.38 -33.93 38.05
CA LEU A 265 -6.18 -35.05 38.56
C LEU A 265 -5.44 -36.38 38.37
N THR A 266 -4.28 -36.55 39.02
CA THR A 266 -3.73 -37.86 39.42
C THR A 266 -2.55 -37.66 40.37
N LEU A 267 -2.85 -37.30 41.63
CA LEU A 267 -1.96 -37.64 42.74
C LEU A 267 -2.79 -38.32 43.82
N GLU A 268 -3.20 -39.56 43.55
CA GLU A 268 -3.46 -40.54 44.60
C GLU A 268 -2.39 -41.64 44.49
N THR A 269 -1.56 -41.71 45.53
CA THR A 269 -0.79 -42.86 46.04
C THR A 269 -1.60 -44.17 46.00
N PRO A 270 -1.01 -45.38 45.88
CA PRO A 270 -0.10 -45.91 46.91
C PRO A 270 0.94 -47.00 46.54
N LEU A 271 1.80 -47.27 47.55
CA LEU A 271 2.50 -48.52 47.93
C LEU A 271 3.78 -48.99 47.18
N ALA A 272 4.93 -48.71 47.80
CA ALA A 272 5.87 -49.71 48.35
C ALA A 272 6.72 -49.07 49.46
#